data_AF-A0AAX1M5I2-F1
#
_entry.id   AF-A0AAX1M5I2-F1
#
_cell.length_a   1.000
_cell.length_b   1.000
_cell.length_c   1.000
_cell.angle_alpha   90.00
_cell.angle_beta   90.00
_cell.angle_gamma   90.00
#
_symmetry.space_group_name_H-M   'P 1'
#
loop_
_entity.id
_entity.type
_entity.pdbx_description
1 polymer ?
#
loop_
_entity_poly.entity_id
_entity_poly.type
_entity_poly.pdbx_seq_one_letter_code
_entity_poly.pdbx_strand_id
1 'polypeptide(L)'
;MSNVEFRFFKGDLKQEPLKSIFADYQKSERDRRDKIDKILAKYPFSQGVITRGGQFGRFAVGIACDVSNKEQVMAIGGCKLSHFNNELYLVKPDKRYKTGKVFAEDLKNISQIYDSHRDFSFFVLNKLNMFYFVNDWDYSPTRGTSYFSVAGVYDSTLIIKVPEPLDEKQDGAFPVVADCLTEIKESEFLALQGK
;
A
#
# COMPACT_ATOMS: atom_id res chain seq x y z
N MET A 1 -18.83 1.21 21.95
CA MET A 1 -17.91 0.87 20.85
C MET A 1 -17.60 -0.59 21.02
N SER A 2 -17.96 -1.45 20.07
CA SER A 2 -17.47 -2.82 20.05
C SER A 2 -15.94 -2.74 19.92
N ASN A 3 -15.23 -3.33 20.88
CA ASN A 3 -13.79 -3.48 20.75
C ASN A 3 -13.55 -4.64 19.79
N VAL A 4 -13.01 -4.35 18.61
CA VAL A 4 -12.52 -5.41 17.72
C VAL A 4 -11.35 -6.11 18.39
N GLU A 5 -11.48 -7.41 18.56
CA GLU A 5 -10.37 -8.27 18.97
C GLU A 5 -9.52 -8.64 17.76
N PHE A 6 -8.27 -9.00 18.02
CA PHE A 6 -7.31 -9.35 16.97
C PHE A 6 -6.57 -10.62 17.32
N ARG A 7 -6.32 -11.43 16.30
CA ARG A 7 -5.39 -12.55 16.35
C ARG A 7 -4.07 -12.16 15.70
N PHE A 8 -3.00 -12.67 16.28
CA PHE A 8 -1.64 -12.34 15.90
C PHE A 8 -0.90 -13.60 15.48
N PHE A 9 -0.15 -13.51 14.40
CA PHE A 9 0.58 -14.64 13.85
C PHE A 9 2.01 -14.23 13.52
N LYS A 10 2.91 -15.22 13.59
CA LYS A 10 4.27 -15.10 13.05
C LYS A 10 4.60 -16.25 12.11
N GLY A 11 5.59 -16.01 11.25
CA GLY A 11 6.18 -17.05 10.40
C GLY A 11 7.63 -16.75 10.06
N ASP A 12 8.43 -17.79 9.82
CA ASP A 12 9.84 -17.67 9.46
C ASP A 12 9.99 -17.49 7.95
N LEU A 13 10.49 -16.34 7.51
CA LEU A 13 10.73 -16.06 6.08
C LEU A 13 11.85 -16.91 5.47
N LYS A 14 12.59 -17.68 6.27
CA LYS A 14 13.61 -18.61 5.77
C LYS A 14 13.04 -19.99 5.43
N GLN A 15 11.79 -20.26 5.82
CA GLN A 15 11.10 -21.53 5.62
C GLN A 15 10.05 -21.44 4.51
N GLU A 16 9.76 -22.56 3.85
CA GLU A 16 8.70 -22.61 2.84
C GLU A 16 7.31 -22.64 3.49
N PRO A 17 6.28 -22.04 2.85
CA PRO A 17 6.30 -21.35 1.56
C PRO A 17 6.69 -19.86 1.67
N LEU A 18 6.92 -19.34 2.88
CA LEU A 18 7.15 -17.92 3.13
C LEU A 18 8.40 -17.38 2.45
N LYS A 19 9.46 -18.19 2.38
CA LYS A 19 10.69 -17.88 1.63
C LYS A 19 10.41 -17.59 0.16
N SER A 20 9.67 -18.46 -0.52
CA SER A 20 9.29 -18.27 -1.92
C SER A 20 8.38 -17.07 -2.10
N ILE A 21 7.37 -16.90 -1.25
CA ILE A 21 6.46 -15.74 -1.28
C ILE A 21 7.24 -14.42 -1.12
N PHE A 22 8.20 -14.37 -0.21
CA PHE A 22 9.01 -13.18 0.04
C PHE A 22 9.93 -12.86 -1.15
N ALA A 23 10.56 -13.88 -1.73
CA ALA A 23 11.38 -13.72 -2.94
C ALA A 23 10.56 -13.20 -4.13
N ASP A 24 9.35 -13.72 -4.31
CA ASP A 24 8.40 -13.25 -5.33
C ASP A 24 8.00 -11.79 -5.10
N TYR A 25 7.74 -11.40 -3.84
CA TYR A 25 7.46 -10.00 -3.51
C TYR A 25 8.64 -9.10 -3.86
N GLN A 26 9.86 -9.47 -3.48
CA GLN A 26 11.06 -8.68 -3.79
C GLN A 26 11.26 -8.52 -5.30
N LYS A 27 10.98 -9.56 -6.09
CA LYS A 27 11.00 -9.47 -7.56
C LYS A 27 9.94 -8.50 -8.06
N SER A 28 8.70 -8.66 -7.59
CA SER A 28 7.58 -7.76 -7.93
C SER A 28 7.88 -6.30 -7.58
N GLU A 29 8.53 -6.05 -6.44
CA GLU A 29 8.90 -4.71 -5.98
C GLU A 29 9.97 -4.06 -6.87
N ARG A 30 10.97 -4.84 -7.30
CA ARG A 30 11.98 -4.40 -8.27
C ARG A 30 11.34 -4.07 -9.62
N ASP A 31 10.52 -4.97 -10.15
CA ASP A 31 9.81 -4.76 -11.42
C ASP A 31 8.91 -3.51 -11.37
N ARG A 32 8.24 -3.29 -10.24
CA ARG A 32 7.44 -2.08 -9.99
C ARG A 32 8.30 -0.83 -10.08
N ARG A 33 9.43 -0.81 -9.37
CA ARG A 33 10.36 0.32 -9.30
C ARG A 33 10.88 0.65 -10.69
N ASP A 34 11.41 -0.34 -11.41
CA ASP A 34 11.97 -0.17 -12.75
C ASP A 34 10.94 0.39 -13.75
N LYS A 35 9.69 -0.08 -13.69
CA LYS A 35 8.61 0.42 -14.56
C LYS A 35 8.24 1.87 -14.22
N ILE A 36 8.15 2.21 -12.94
CA ILE A 36 7.84 3.58 -12.50
C ILE A 36 8.98 4.52 -12.87
N ASP A 37 10.23 4.14 -12.63
CA ASP A 37 11.41 4.97 -12.90
C ASP A 37 11.54 5.29 -14.40
N LYS A 38 11.21 4.34 -15.28
CA LYS A 38 11.14 4.59 -16.74
C LYS A 38 10.11 5.66 -17.12
N ILE A 39 8.99 5.73 -16.42
CA ILE A 39 7.98 6.78 -16.63
C ILE A 39 8.48 8.11 -16.04
N LEU A 40 9.06 8.07 -14.83
CA LEU A 40 9.58 9.26 -14.15
C LEU A 40 10.76 9.91 -14.87
N ALA A 41 11.57 9.14 -15.60
CA ALA A 41 12.67 9.65 -16.42
C ALA A 41 12.21 10.68 -17.48
N LYS A 42 10.93 10.70 -17.85
CA LYS A 42 10.34 11.72 -18.73
C LYS A 42 10.21 13.09 -18.06
N TYR A 43 10.34 13.16 -16.73
CA TYR A 43 10.10 14.34 -15.92
C TYR A 43 11.36 14.68 -15.09
N PRO A 44 12.30 15.49 -15.63
CA PRO A 44 13.57 15.78 -14.97
C PRO A 44 13.47 16.41 -13.57
N PHE A 45 12.35 17.09 -13.30
CA PHE A 45 12.06 17.69 -11.99
C PHE A 45 11.61 16.69 -10.91
N SER A 46 11.34 15.43 -11.30
CA SER A 46 10.71 14.43 -10.44
C SER A 46 11.55 14.08 -9.21
N GLN A 47 10.95 14.21 -8.04
CA GLN A 47 11.46 13.70 -6.76
C GLN A 47 10.72 12.42 -6.31
N GLY A 48 9.94 11.81 -7.21
CA GLY A 48 9.15 10.62 -6.93
C GLY A 48 7.64 10.84 -7.15
N VAL A 49 6.87 9.76 -7.00
CA VAL A 49 5.42 9.77 -7.18
C VAL A 49 4.74 10.16 -5.87
N ILE A 50 3.85 11.15 -5.92
CA ILE A 50 2.90 11.38 -4.84
C ILE A 50 1.71 10.46 -5.07
N THR A 51 1.48 9.55 -4.13
CA THR A 51 0.39 8.59 -4.20
C THR A 51 -0.66 8.86 -3.14
N ARG A 52 -1.89 8.42 -3.38
CA ARG A 52 -2.89 8.23 -2.32
C ARG A 52 -3.18 6.75 -2.19
N GLY A 53 -3.23 6.28 -0.95
CA GLY A 53 -3.75 4.97 -0.60
C GLY A 53 -5.26 5.04 -0.40
N GLY A 54 -5.96 4.04 -0.89
CA GLY A 54 -7.32 3.71 -0.49
C GLY A 54 -7.36 2.29 0.10
N GLN A 55 -8.53 1.90 0.57
CA GLN A 55 -8.79 0.59 1.19
C GLN A 55 -8.28 -0.61 0.35
N PHE A 56 -8.32 -0.48 -0.97
CA PHE A 56 -8.02 -1.57 -1.90
C PHE A 56 -6.99 -1.21 -2.95
N GLY A 57 -6.17 -0.18 -2.77
CA GLY A 57 -5.17 0.14 -3.79
C GLY A 57 -4.43 1.44 -3.55
N ARG A 58 -3.45 1.66 -4.42
CA ARG A 58 -2.62 2.85 -4.42
C ARG A 58 -2.67 3.46 -5.81
N PHE A 59 -3.00 4.75 -5.88
CA PHE A 59 -3.06 5.46 -7.15
C PHE A 59 -2.16 6.70 -7.12
N ALA A 60 -1.55 7.00 -8.26
CA ALA A 60 -0.71 8.17 -8.43
C ALA A 60 -1.58 9.42 -8.57
N VAL A 61 -1.34 10.41 -7.73
CA VAL A 61 -2.05 11.71 -7.78
C VAL A 61 -1.22 12.81 -8.43
N GLY A 62 0.08 12.59 -8.58
CA GLY A 62 1.01 13.50 -9.25
C GLY A 62 2.46 13.12 -8.98
N ILE A 63 3.37 14.00 -9.38
CA ILE A 63 4.82 13.87 -9.16
C ILE A 63 5.25 14.95 -8.16
N ALA A 64 6.14 14.58 -7.24
CA ALA A 64 6.78 15.52 -6.34
C ALA A 64 7.85 16.33 -7.07
N CYS A 65 7.94 17.62 -6.79
CA CYS A 65 8.94 18.53 -7.32
C CYS A 65 9.51 19.38 -6.20
N ASP A 66 10.83 19.49 -6.12
CA ASP A 66 11.48 20.43 -5.21
C ASP A 66 11.13 21.90 -5.58
N VAL A 67 11.14 22.78 -4.59
CA VAL A 67 10.99 24.23 -4.78
C VAL A 67 11.98 24.78 -5.82
N SER A 68 13.22 24.29 -5.84
CA SER A 68 14.26 24.70 -6.79
C SER A 68 13.94 24.37 -8.25
N ASN A 69 13.06 23.39 -8.48
CA ASN A 69 12.78 22.85 -9.82
C ASN A 69 11.46 23.37 -10.42
N LYS A 70 10.78 24.32 -9.76
CA LYS A 70 9.51 24.89 -10.23
C LYS A 70 9.59 25.43 -11.66
N GLU A 71 10.68 26.14 -11.99
CA GLU A 71 10.86 26.75 -13.30
C GLU A 71 10.90 25.69 -14.41
N GLN A 72 11.51 24.52 -14.14
CA GLN A 72 11.54 23.39 -15.07
C GLN A 72 10.13 22.85 -15.33
N VAL A 73 9.29 22.77 -14.28
CA VAL A 73 7.89 22.33 -14.42
C VAL A 73 7.10 23.30 -15.27
N MET A 74 7.28 24.62 -15.05
CA MET A 74 6.59 25.65 -15.81
C MET A 74 7.02 25.66 -17.28
N ALA A 75 8.30 25.40 -17.56
CA ALA A 75 8.84 25.35 -18.93
C ALA A 75 8.26 24.18 -19.77
N ILE A 76 7.95 23.04 -19.15
CA ILE A 76 7.32 21.90 -19.85
C ILE A 76 5.92 22.25 -20.35
N GLY A 77 5.20 23.09 -19.62
CA GLY A 77 3.83 23.49 -19.93
C GLY A 77 2.81 22.35 -19.77
N GLY A 78 1.55 22.69 -19.48
CA GLY A 78 0.49 21.70 -19.29
C GLY A 78 0.53 20.97 -17.94
N CYS A 79 1.13 21.59 -16.93
CA CYS A 79 1.18 21.11 -15.55
C CYS A 79 0.57 22.16 -14.61
N LYS A 80 0.02 21.71 -13.48
CA LYS A 80 -0.44 22.54 -12.36
C LYS A 80 0.41 22.22 -11.15
N LEU A 81 0.93 23.26 -10.49
CA LEU A 81 1.63 23.11 -9.23
C LEU A 81 0.71 23.48 -8.07
N SER A 82 0.77 22.68 -7.01
CA SER A 82 0.16 22.99 -5.72
C SER A 82 1.15 22.66 -4.61
N HIS A 83 1.20 23.46 -3.56
CA HIS A 83 2.04 23.16 -2.40
C HIS A 83 1.64 21.81 -1.79
N PHE A 84 2.60 20.93 -1.51
CA PHE A 84 2.34 19.64 -0.88
C PHE A 84 2.81 19.63 0.58
N ASN A 85 4.07 19.99 0.82
CA ASN A 85 4.64 20.24 2.13
C ASN A 85 5.72 21.33 2.01
N ASN A 86 6.44 21.62 3.11
CA ASN A 86 7.41 22.73 3.16
C ASN A 86 8.53 22.66 2.10
N GLU A 87 8.81 21.48 1.55
CA GLU A 87 9.94 21.23 0.65
C GLU A 87 9.48 20.86 -0.77
N LEU A 88 8.26 20.31 -0.90
CA LEU A 88 7.79 19.70 -2.14
C LEU A 88 6.49 20.34 -2.65
N TYR A 89 6.45 20.49 -3.96
CA TYR A 89 5.27 20.80 -4.74
C TYR A 89 4.71 19.53 -5.37
N LEU A 90 3.37 19.43 -5.35
CA LEU A 90 2.62 18.45 -6.12
C LEU A 90 2.41 18.99 -7.53
N VAL A 91 2.96 18.28 -8.51
CA VAL A 91 2.77 18.54 -9.94
C VAL A 91 1.67 17.62 -10.47
N LYS A 92 0.61 18.23 -11.01
CA LYS A 92 -0.55 17.56 -11.60
C LYS A 92 -0.68 17.89 -13.08
N PRO A 93 -1.29 17.01 -13.89
CA PRO A 93 -1.55 17.30 -15.29
C PRO A 93 -2.61 18.39 -15.46
N ASP A 94 -2.38 19.32 -16.38
CA ASP A 94 -3.43 20.17 -16.95
C ASP A 94 -3.93 19.58 -18.29
N LYS A 95 -5.04 18.85 -18.22
CA LYS A 95 -5.63 18.14 -19.36
C LYS A 95 -6.14 19.06 -20.50
N ARG A 96 -6.10 20.38 -20.32
CA ARG A 96 -6.36 21.36 -21.40
C ARG A 96 -5.27 21.29 -22.48
N TYR A 97 -4.04 20.96 -22.10
CA TYR A 97 -2.89 20.94 -22.99
C TYR A 97 -2.52 19.50 -23.41
N LYS A 98 -1.92 19.36 -24.60
CA LYS A 98 -1.47 18.05 -25.12
C LYS A 98 -0.47 17.37 -24.18
N THR A 99 0.51 18.11 -23.68
CA THR A 99 1.52 17.64 -22.71
C THR A 99 0.85 17.16 -21.41
N GLY A 100 -0.13 17.91 -20.90
CA GLY A 100 -0.88 17.51 -19.71
C GLY A 100 -1.74 16.26 -19.91
N LYS A 101 -2.28 16.01 -21.12
CA LYS A 101 -2.97 14.75 -21.44
C LYS A 101 -2.01 13.55 -21.43
N VAL A 102 -0.81 13.70 -22.00
CA VAL A 102 0.23 12.67 -21.95
C VAL A 102 0.62 12.38 -20.49
N PHE A 103 0.84 13.43 -19.70
CA PHE A 103 1.17 13.28 -18.29
C PHE A 103 0.05 12.60 -17.49
N ALA A 104 -1.22 12.88 -17.80
CA ALA A 104 -2.33 12.18 -17.17
C ALA A 104 -2.35 10.67 -17.47
N GLU A 105 -2.01 10.27 -18.70
CA GLU A 105 -1.92 8.84 -19.06
C GLU A 105 -0.71 8.19 -18.37
N ASP A 106 0.42 8.88 -18.25
CA ASP A 106 1.58 8.38 -17.52
C ASP A 106 1.28 8.14 -16.03
N LEU A 107 0.52 9.02 -15.37
CA LEU A 107 0.06 8.79 -13.98
C LEU A 107 -0.92 7.61 -13.87
N LYS A 108 -1.77 7.41 -14.88
CA LYS A 108 -2.68 6.25 -14.95
C LYS A 108 -1.89 4.95 -15.11
N ASN A 109 -0.87 4.94 -15.97
CA ASN A 109 0.04 3.80 -16.13
C ASN A 109 0.77 3.48 -14.82
N ILE A 110 1.25 4.49 -14.09
CA ILE A 110 1.83 4.30 -12.75
C ILE A 110 0.82 3.66 -11.79
N SER A 111 -0.44 4.09 -11.80
CA SER A 111 -1.48 3.52 -10.95
C SER A 111 -1.76 2.05 -11.28
N GLN A 112 -1.80 1.69 -12.57
CA GLN A 112 -1.93 0.29 -13.02
C GLN A 112 -0.74 -0.58 -12.62
N ILE A 113 0.47 0.00 -12.62
CA ILE A 113 1.69 -0.66 -12.13
C ILE A 113 1.55 -0.96 -10.63
N TYR A 114 1.07 -0.01 -9.82
CA TYR A 114 0.80 -0.25 -8.40
C TYR A 114 -0.26 -1.33 -8.16
N ASP A 115 -1.30 -1.37 -8.98
CA ASP A 115 -2.34 -2.42 -8.87
C ASP A 115 -1.79 -3.81 -9.22
N SER A 116 -0.89 -3.90 -10.20
CA SER A 116 -0.25 -5.16 -10.60
C SER A 116 0.84 -5.61 -9.63
N HIS A 117 1.50 -4.67 -8.96
CA HIS A 117 2.60 -4.89 -8.04
C HIS A 117 2.27 -4.30 -6.66
N ARG A 118 1.38 -4.98 -5.95
CA ARG A 118 0.80 -4.49 -4.69
C ARG A 118 1.82 -4.42 -3.55
N ASP A 119 1.51 -3.59 -2.57
CA ASP A 119 2.31 -3.43 -1.36
C ASP A 119 2.43 -4.75 -0.58
N PHE A 120 3.52 -4.85 0.21
CA PHE A 120 3.92 -6.07 0.91
C PHE A 120 2.77 -6.76 1.65
N SER A 121 2.09 -6.01 2.52
CA SER A 121 1.01 -6.55 3.35
C SER A 121 -0.08 -7.18 2.49
N PHE A 122 -0.57 -6.47 1.47
CA PHE A 122 -1.61 -6.99 0.59
C PHE A 122 -1.11 -8.20 -0.20
N PHE A 123 0.12 -8.13 -0.73
CA PHE A 123 0.70 -9.22 -1.52
C PHE A 123 0.79 -10.53 -0.73
N VAL A 124 1.40 -10.49 0.46
CA VAL A 124 1.63 -11.69 1.28
C VAL A 124 0.32 -12.24 1.83
N LEU A 125 -0.57 -11.37 2.32
CA LEU A 125 -1.85 -11.82 2.86
C LEU A 125 -2.72 -12.49 1.79
N ASN A 126 -2.70 -12.01 0.54
CA ASN A 126 -3.40 -12.70 -0.55
C ASN A 126 -2.75 -14.05 -0.89
N LYS A 127 -1.42 -14.16 -0.88
CA LYS A 127 -0.73 -15.44 -1.13
C LYS A 127 -1.01 -16.48 -0.04
N LEU A 128 -1.28 -16.03 1.18
CA LEU A 128 -1.62 -16.88 2.31
C LEU A 128 -3.13 -17.09 2.50
N ASN A 129 -3.98 -16.47 1.66
CA ASN A 129 -5.44 -16.43 1.85
C ASN A 129 -5.87 -15.86 3.22
N MET A 130 -5.12 -14.90 3.75
CA MET A 130 -5.35 -14.25 5.05
C MET A 130 -5.68 -12.75 4.93
N PHE A 131 -5.95 -12.26 3.72
CA PHE A 131 -6.49 -10.92 3.56
C PHE A 131 -7.95 -10.93 4.02
N TYR A 132 -8.23 -10.24 5.11
CA TYR A 132 -9.52 -10.30 5.81
C TYR A 132 -9.86 -8.91 6.35
N PHE A 133 -11.14 -8.57 6.39
CA PHE A 133 -11.60 -7.33 6.98
C PHE A 133 -12.97 -7.53 7.61
N VAL A 134 -13.24 -6.73 8.64
CA VAL A 134 -14.53 -6.68 9.33
C VAL A 134 -14.99 -5.23 9.39
N ASN A 135 -16.29 -5.01 9.44
CA ASN A 135 -16.85 -3.65 9.43
C ASN A 135 -17.97 -3.49 10.45
N ASP A 136 -17.86 -2.47 11.31
CA ASP A 136 -18.86 -2.23 12.37
C ASP A 136 -20.06 -1.39 11.91
N TRP A 137 -20.33 -1.36 10.59
CA TRP A 137 -21.31 -0.43 9.98
C TRP A 137 -22.71 -0.59 10.56
N ASP A 138 -23.09 -1.80 10.95
CA ASP A 138 -24.40 -2.11 11.54
C ASP A 138 -24.48 -1.74 13.04
N TYR A 139 -23.35 -1.44 13.68
CA TYR A 139 -23.23 -1.11 15.12
C TYR A 139 -22.93 0.37 15.39
N SER A 140 -22.65 1.16 14.34
CA SER A 140 -22.31 2.58 14.45
C SER A 140 -23.16 3.42 13.48
N PRO A 141 -24.28 4.01 13.92
CA PRO A 141 -25.21 4.74 13.06
C PRO A 141 -24.65 6.05 12.47
N THR A 142 -23.40 6.40 12.73
CA THR A 142 -22.80 7.67 12.28
C THR A 142 -21.45 7.53 11.59
N ARG A 143 -20.62 6.53 11.95
CA ARG A 143 -19.32 6.26 11.31
C ARG A 143 -18.96 4.78 11.45
N GLY A 144 -19.15 4.03 10.37
CA GLY A 144 -18.60 2.69 10.25
C GLY A 144 -17.07 2.74 10.18
N THR A 145 -16.42 1.96 11.03
CA THR A 145 -15.00 1.65 11.03
C THR A 145 -14.80 0.29 10.37
N SER A 146 -13.82 0.22 9.47
CA SER A 146 -13.38 -1.04 8.89
C SER A 146 -12.00 -1.38 9.42
N TYR A 147 -11.83 -2.63 9.83
CA TYR A 147 -10.59 -3.16 10.36
C TYR A 147 -10.05 -4.19 9.37
N PHE A 148 -8.76 -4.13 9.07
CA PHE A 148 -8.12 -4.95 8.04
C PHE A 148 -7.01 -5.78 8.64
N SER A 149 -6.79 -6.96 8.06
CA SER A 149 -5.56 -7.69 8.30
C SER A 149 -4.37 -6.94 7.71
N VAL A 150 -3.27 -6.95 8.45
CA VAL A 150 -2.01 -6.28 8.09
C VAL A 150 -0.83 -7.19 8.37
N ALA A 151 0.19 -7.10 7.53
CA ALA A 151 1.43 -7.87 7.66
C ALA A 151 2.66 -6.97 7.55
N GLY A 152 3.70 -7.34 8.30
CA GLY A 152 5.00 -6.68 8.33
C GLY A 152 6.14 -7.68 8.49
N VAL A 153 7.37 -7.20 8.38
CA VAL A 153 8.57 -8.02 8.58
C VAL A 153 9.46 -7.37 9.62
N TYR A 154 9.96 -8.19 10.55
CA TYR A 154 11.00 -7.82 11.49
C TYR A 154 12.02 -8.95 11.64
N ASP A 155 13.30 -8.68 11.43
CA ASP A 155 14.41 -9.65 11.53
C ASP A 155 14.08 -11.06 10.97
N SER A 156 13.75 -11.12 9.67
CA SER A 156 13.34 -12.36 8.97
C SER A 156 12.05 -13.03 9.47
N THR A 157 11.31 -12.40 10.39
CA THR A 157 10.02 -12.87 10.88
C THR A 157 8.90 -12.09 10.19
N LEU A 158 8.01 -12.81 9.51
CA LEU A 158 6.72 -12.28 9.11
C LEU A 158 5.85 -12.15 10.36
N ILE A 159 5.22 -11.00 10.55
CA ILE A 159 4.21 -10.79 11.59
C ILE A 159 2.89 -10.36 10.94
N ILE A 160 1.78 -10.90 11.41
CA ILE A 160 0.45 -10.63 10.89
C ILE A 160 -0.49 -10.30 12.05
N LYS A 161 -1.34 -9.29 11.86
CA LYS A 161 -2.47 -8.95 12.72
C LYS A 161 -3.75 -9.08 11.91
N VAL A 162 -4.70 -9.89 12.37
CA VAL A 162 -5.99 -10.14 11.69
C VAL A 162 -7.13 -9.78 12.64
N PRO A 163 -8.13 -8.99 12.23
CA PRO A 163 -9.30 -8.75 13.07
C PRO A 163 -10.15 -10.02 13.20
N GLU A 164 -10.72 -10.24 14.38
CA GLU A 164 -11.76 -11.25 14.59
C GLU A 164 -13.10 -10.76 14.03
N PRO A 165 -14.00 -11.67 13.60
CA PRO A 165 -15.37 -11.34 13.23
C PRO A 165 -16.06 -10.58 14.37
N LEU A 166 -16.74 -9.48 14.05
CA LEU A 166 -17.64 -8.79 14.98
C LEU A 166 -18.99 -9.51 15.04
N ASP A 167 -19.44 -10.00 13.90
CA ASP A 167 -20.57 -10.91 13.74
C ASP A 167 -20.23 -11.98 12.70
N GLU A 168 -20.08 -13.24 13.15
CA GLU A 168 -19.78 -14.38 12.28
C GLU A 168 -20.78 -14.56 11.13
N LYS A 169 -22.00 -14.02 11.25
CA LYS A 169 -23.01 -14.08 10.18
C LYS A 169 -22.81 -13.03 9.10
N GLN A 170 -22.20 -11.89 9.43
CA GLN A 170 -22.05 -10.76 8.51
C GLN A 170 -20.63 -10.64 7.95
N ASP A 171 -19.61 -10.84 8.80
CA ASP A 171 -18.20 -10.65 8.46
C ASP A 171 -17.59 -11.86 7.73
N GLY A 172 -18.36 -12.94 7.56
CA GLY A 172 -17.86 -14.22 7.10
C GLY A 172 -16.99 -14.92 8.15
N ALA A 173 -16.64 -16.17 7.86
CA ALA A 173 -15.78 -16.95 8.76
C ALA A 173 -14.35 -16.38 8.78
N PHE A 174 -13.71 -16.43 9.96
CA PHE A 174 -12.29 -16.14 10.09
C PHE A 174 -11.47 -17.00 9.11
N PRO A 175 -10.47 -16.43 8.41
CA PRO A 175 -9.70 -17.16 7.41
C PRO A 175 -8.99 -18.37 8.02
N VAL A 176 -8.92 -19.46 7.25
CA VAL A 176 -8.12 -20.63 7.65
C VAL A 176 -6.66 -20.20 7.79
N VAL A 177 -6.09 -20.42 8.97
CA VAL A 177 -4.70 -20.07 9.26
C VAL A 177 -3.78 -20.96 8.41
N ALA A 178 -2.88 -20.36 7.66
CA ALA A 178 -1.91 -21.11 6.86
C ALA A 178 -0.94 -21.89 7.77
N ASP A 179 -0.68 -23.17 7.44
CA ASP A 179 0.14 -24.08 8.25
C ASP A 179 1.55 -23.56 8.58
N CYS A 180 2.09 -22.68 7.74
CA CYS A 180 3.40 -22.04 7.92
C CYS A 180 3.42 -20.92 8.97
N LEU A 181 2.28 -20.65 9.60
CA LEU A 181 2.13 -19.60 10.61
C LEU A 181 1.86 -20.20 11.97
N THR A 182 2.38 -19.53 12.98
CA THR A 182 2.12 -19.83 14.39
C THR A 182 1.37 -18.68 15.01
N GLU A 183 0.23 -18.96 15.63
CA GLU A 183 -0.47 -17.97 16.43
C GLU A 183 0.34 -17.60 17.68
N ILE A 184 0.38 -16.32 17.99
CA ILE A 184 1.14 -15.75 19.09
C ILE A 184 0.27 -14.81 19.93
N LYS A 185 0.71 -14.53 21.14
CA LYS A 185 0.06 -13.55 22.02
C LYS A 185 0.33 -12.14 21.52
N GLU A 186 -0.57 -11.21 21.82
CA GLU A 186 -0.37 -9.79 21.55
C GLU A 186 0.94 -9.26 22.15
N SER A 187 1.27 -9.67 23.38
CA SER A 187 2.50 -9.26 24.04
C SER A 187 3.77 -9.67 23.27
N GLU A 188 3.75 -10.83 22.62
CA GLU A 188 4.85 -11.28 21.76
C GLU A 188 4.89 -10.49 20.45
N PHE A 189 3.73 -10.21 19.85
CA PHE A 189 3.63 -9.39 18.65
C PHE A 189 4.16 -7.96 18.86
N LEU A 190 3.89 -7.37 20.03
CA LEU A 190 4.41 -6.05 20.41
C LEU A 190 5.92 -6.08 20.64
N ALA A 191 6.43 -7.10 21.33
CA ALA A 191 7.88 -7.28 21.55
C ALA A 191 8.66 -7.39 20.23
N LEU A 192 8.09 -8.09 19.22
CA LEU A 192 8.67 -8.20 17.88
C LEU A 192 8.73 -6.86 17.12
N GLN A 193 7.97 -5.85 17.52
CA GLN A 193 8.03 -4.51 16.92
C GLN A 193 9.04 -3.58 17.61
N GLY A 194 9.81 -4.08 18.58
CA GLY A 194 10.69 -3.26 19.41
C GLY A 194 9.93 -2.39 20.41
N LYS A 195 8.73 -2.83 20.84
CA LYS A 195 7.93 -2.21 21.90
C LYS A 195 7.96 -3.02 23.18
#